data_AF-A0A3D2R0R2-F1
#
_entry.id   AF-A0A3D2R0R2-F1
#
_cell.length_a   1.000
_cell.length_b   1.000
_cell.length_c   1.000
_cell.angle_alpha   90.00
_cell.angle_beta   90.00
_cell.angle_gamma   90.00
#
_symmetry.space_group_name_H-M   'P 1'
#
loop_
_entity.id
_entity.type
_entity.pdbx_description
1 polymer ?
#
loop_
_entity_poly.entity_id
_entity_poly.type
_entity_poly.pdbx_seq_one_letter_code
_entity_poly.pdbx_strand_id
1 'polypeptide(L)'
;MSHIKSFALLLSLLVLITGCEQKNVDWSSYGNNLENQRYSKLNQINQHNVNNLKLAWQYQTGIKASFQSTPLVHEGIMYVSLPFNHVIALNAKTGKEIWRYEHDRNPEWKMCCGPSNRGLAISGEQLFMGTVDARLISLNIKTGEKIWDINVVDNLVATESATSLNDVDPNKGKLVSGGTGVGISMAPVVYQNKVIVGITGVGYGLHVEGAEKDAPLGAVVGVTGNFGRPGFLAAYDIYSGKQIWQFDTIRNEGWEGEMNNYTQDGESLNRDILVEKESISKYPDAAKFGGGSAWTTPAIDADTHTLFFGTGNP
;
A
#
# COMPACT_ATOMS: atom_id res chain seq x y z
N MET A 1 19.71 -27.14 85.71
CA MET A 1 19.71 -28.05 84.53
C MET A 1 18.25 -28.40 84.28
N SER A 2 17.53 -27.98 83.24
CA SER A 2 17.86 -27.84 81.82
C SER A 2 17.08 -26.69 81.17
N HIS A 3 17.76 -25.89 80.35
CA HIS A 3 17.16 -24.96 79.41
C HIS A 3 16.83 -25.70 78.10
N ILE A 4 15.60 -25.59 77.59
CA ILE A 4 15.31 -25.82 76.18
C ILE A 4 14.51 -24.61 75.69
N LYS A 5 15.15 -23.86 74.77
CA LYS A 5 14.67 -22.63 74.15
C LYS A 5 13.70 -22.99 73.01
N SER A 6 12.58 -22.28 72.94
CA SER A 6 11.69 -22.25 71.79
C SER A 6 12.44 -21.77 70.55
N PHE A 7 12.43 -22.56 69.48
CA PHE A 7 12.84 -22.15 68.15
C PHE A 7 11.58 -21.92 67.31
N ALA A 8 11.19 -20.66 67.15
CA ALA A 8 10.18 -20.26 66.18
C ALA A 8 10.86 -20.16 64.81
N LEU A 9 10.54 -21.09 63.91
CA LEU A 9 10.99 -21.10 62.53
C LEU A 9 10.12 -20.11 61.73
N LEU A 10 10.59 -18.87 61.54
CA LEU A 10 9.99 -17.96 60.56
C LEU A 10 10.43 -18.41 59.16
N LEU A 11 9.52 -19.07 58.44
CA LEU A 11 9.68 -19.35 57.01
C LEU A 11 9.23 -18.09 56.24
N SER A 12 10.18 -17.30 55.77
CA SER A 12 9.90 -16.20 54.83
C SER A 12 9.54 -16.79 53.47
N LEU A 13 8.23 -16.79 53.17
CA LEU A 13 7.71 -17.18 51.86
C LEU A 13 8.05 -16.07 50.85
N LEU A 14 9.14 -16.25 50.10
CA LEU A 14 9.45 -15.38 48.96
C LEU A 14 8.47 -15.74 47.83
N VAL A 15 7.33 -15.05 47.77
CA VAL A 15 6.42 -15.13 46.63
C VAL A 15 7.10 -14.38 45.48
N LEU A 16 7.78 -15.13 44.60
CA LEU A 16 8.14 -14.66 43.28
C LEU A 16 6.83 -14.44 42.52
N ILE A 17 6.32 -13.21 42.57
CA ILE A 17 5.32 -12.75 41.62
C ILE A 17 6.05 -12.65 40.28
N THR A 18 6.10 -13.77 39.54
CA THR A 18 6.28 -13.70 38.10
C THR A 18 5.02 -13.03 37.57
N GLY A 19 5.04 -11.70 37.53
CA GLY A 19 4.08 -10.95 36.76
C GLY A 19 4.13 -11.53 35.36
N CYS A 20 3.02 -12.07 34.90
CA CYS A 20 2.88 -12.47 33.51
C CYS A 20 3.02 -11.16 32.73
N GLU A 21 4.23 -10.85 32.27
CA GLU A 21 4.47 -9.68 31.44
C GLU A 21 3.63 -9.90 30.18
N GLN A 22 2.56 -9.13 30.07
CA GLN A 22 1.66 -9.24 28.94
C GLN A 22 2.47 -8.83 27.71
N LYS A 23 2.94 -9.82 26.96
CA LYS A 23 3.80 -9.60 25.81
C LYS A 23 3.08 -8.64 24.85
N ASN A 24 3.74 -7.53 24.52
CA ASN A 24 3.23 -6.61 23.51
C ASN A 24 2.97 -7.40 22.22
N VAL A 25 1.79 -7.20 21.65
CA VAL A 25 1.41 -7.80 20.36
C VAL A 25 1.62 -6.74 19.30
N ASP A 26 2.48 -7.06 18.35
CA ASP A 26 2.81 -6.18 17.24
C ASP A 26 1.75 -6.24 16.14
N TRP A 27 1.70 -5.18 15.33
CA TRP A 27 1.03 -5.12 14.04
C TRP A 27 2.07 -4.67 13.01
N SER A 28 2.93 -5.60 12.60
CA SER A 28 4.17 -5.28 11.86
C SER A 28 4.00 -5.20 10.34
N SER A 29 2.82 -5.49 9.80
CA SER A 29 2.54 -5.38 8.36
C SER A 29 1.17 -4.74 8.09
N TYR A 30 0.96 -4.30 6.86
CA TYR A 30 -0.29 -3.65 6.44
C TYR A 30 -1.55 -4.41 6.87
N GLY A 31 -1.61 -5.72 6.65
CA GLY A 31 -2.74 -6.56 7.01
C GLY A 31 -2.51 -7.47 8.23
N ASN A 32 -1.62 -7.07 9.14
CA ASN A 32 -1.13 -7.81 10.32
C ASN A 32 -0.16 -8.96 10.02
N ASN A 33 -0.37 -9.71 8.93
CA ASN A 33 0.53 -10.74 8.44
C ASN A 33 0.57 -10.77 6.91
N LEU A 34 1.26 -11.76 6.32
CA LEU A 34 1.37 -11.92 4.86
C LEU A 34 0.04 -12.27 4.18
N GLU A 35 -0.90 -12.87 4.90
CA GLU A 35 -2.22 -13.27 4.38
C GLU A 35 -3.20 -12.08 4.30
N ASN A 36 -2.85 -10.93 4.88
CA ASN A 36 -3.66 -9.72 4.92
C ASN A 36 -5.09 -9.86 5.50
N GLN A 37 -5.30 -10.78 6.45
CA GLN A 37 -6.62 -10.98 7.05
C GLN A 37 -7.10 -9.82 7.93
N ARG A 38 -6.20 -8.93 8.36
CA ARG A 38 -6.50 -7.81 9.28
C ARG A 38 -7.17 -8.25 10.59
N TYR A 39 -6.90 -9.47 11.03
CA TYR A 39 -7.47 -10.04 12.24
C TYR A 39 -6.48 -9.97 13.41
N SER A 40 -6.97 -9.58 14.59
CA SER A 40 -6.21 -9.59 15.84
C SER A 40 -6.79 -10.63 16.80
N LYS A 41 -5.91 -11.40 17.45
CA LYS A 41 -6.27 -12.35 18.52
C LYS A 41 -6.49 -11.68 19.88
N LEU A 42 -6.24 -10.36 19.98
CA LEU A 42 -6.47 -9.61 21.22
C LEU A 42 -7.97 -9.52 21.52
N ASN A 43 -8.33 -9.74 22.77
CA ASN A 43 -9.74 -9.75 23.23
C ASN A 43 -9.99 -8.88 24.48
N GLN A 44 -9.00 -8.07 24.88
CA GLN A 44 -9.14 -7.15 26.01
C GLN A 44 -10.32 -6.19 25.80
N ILE A 45 -10.45 -5.65 24.58
CA ILE A 45 -11.64 -4.92 24.14
C ILE A 45 -12.55 -5.93 23.44
N ASN A 46 -13.80 -6.00 23.85
CA ASN A 46 -14.79 -6.96 23.33
C ASN A 46 -16.21 -6.37 23.42
N GLN A 47 -17.19 -7.15 22.96
CA GLN A 47 -18.59 -6.71 22.86
C GLN A 47 -19.20 -6.27 24.20
N HIS A 48 -18.66 -6.75 25.34
CA HIS A 48 -19.19 -6.42 26.67
C HIS A 48 -18.63 -5.12 27.25
N ASN A 49 -17.47 -4.64 26.76
CA ASN A 49 -16.78 -3.48 27.35
C ASN A 49 -16.39 -2.38 26.33
N VAL A 50 -16.66 -2.56 25.04
CA VAL A 50 -16.35 -1.56 24.00
C VAL A 50 -17.02 -0.21 24.24
N ASN A 51 -18.16 -0.20 24.93
CA ASN A 51 -18.86 1.01 25.36
C ASN A 51 -18.06 1.87 26.37
N ASN A 52 -17.03 1.32 27.00
CA ASN A 52 -16.14 2.04 27.93
C ASN A 52 -14.91 2.62 27.25
N LEU A 53 -14.77 2.46 25.92
CA LEU A 53 -13.61 2.94 25.19
C LEU A 53 -13.52 4.47 25.26
N LYS A 54 -12.32 4.98 25.55
CA LYS A 54 -12.03 6.41 25.63
C LYS A 54 -10.81 6.74 24.77
N LEU A 55 -10.75 7.98 24.30
CA LEU A 55 -9.55 8.50 23.65
C LEU A 55 -8.37 8.42 24.63
N ALA A 56 -7.34 7.65 24.28
CA ALA A 56 -6.13 7.55 25.08
C ALA A 56 -5.20 8.75 24.84
N TRP A 57 -4.96 9.07 23.57
CA TRP A 57 -4.18 10.22 23.13
C TRP A 57 -4.53 10.56 21.68
N GLN A 58 -4.19 11.77 21.26
CA GLN A 58 -4.31 12.24 19.87
C GLN A 58 -3.00 12.89 19.45
N TYR A 59 -2.60 12.67 18.20
CA TYR A 59 -1.43 13.30 17.61
C TYR A 59 -1.84 14.12 16.38
N GLN A 60 -1.37 15.37 16.29
CA GLN A 60 -1.62 16.26 15.16
C GLN A 60 -0.40 16.29 14.25
N THR A 61 -0.55 15.77 13.03
CA THR A 61 0.59 15.55 12.11
C THR A 61 1.16 16.82 11.50
N GLY A 62 0.39 17.93 11.55
CA GLY A 62 0.69 19.18 10.87
C GLY A 62 0.34 19.19 9.38
N ILE A 63 -0.12 18.07 8.81
CA ILE A 63 -0.36 17.92 7.38
C ILE A 63 -1.86 17.93 7.10
N LYS A 64 -2.28 18.82 6.19
CA LYS A 64 -3.67 18.96 5.73
C LYS A 64 -3.83 18.33 4.34
N ALA A 65 -4.16 17.04 4.31
CA ALA A 65 -4.39 16.28 3.09
C ALA A 65 -5.16 14.98 3.40
N SER A 66 -5.38 14.12 2.40
CA SER A 66 -6.08 12.84 2.54
C SER A 66 -5.19 11.74 3.14
N PHE A 67 -5.63 11.13 4.24
CA PHE A 67 -4.93 10.04 4.93
C PHE A 67 -5.53 8.68 4.55
N GLN A 68 -4.67 7.72 4.20
CA GLN A 68 -5.06 6.31 3.98
C GLN A 68 -4.14 5.32 4.71
N SER A 69 -3.21 5.83 5.53
CA SER A 69 -2.16 5.03 6.14
C SER A 69 -2.73 4.00 7.12
N THR A 70 -2.20 2.78 7.07
CA THR A 70 -2.30 1.82 8.18
C THR A 70 -1.04 1.96 9.05
N PRO A 71 -1.16 2.44 10.31
CA PRO A 71 -0.06 2.45 11.25
C PRO A 71 0.51 1.05 11.48
N LEU A 72 1.83 0.94 11.54
CA LEU A 72 2.50 -0.28 12.00
C LEU A 72 2.91 -0.10 13.45
N VAL A 73 2.79 -1.14 14.26
CA VAL A 73 3.28 -1.16 15.65
C VAL A 73 4.29 -2.28 15.78
N HIS A 74 5.51 -1.95 16.18
CA HIS A 74 6.58 -2.91 16.42
C HIS A 74 7.39 -2.50 17.63
N GLU A 75 7.54 -3.41 18.60
CA GLU A 75 8.30 -3.18 19.84
C GLU A 75 7.88 -1.90 20.61
N GLY A 76 6.58 -1.59 20.58
CA GLY A 76 6.01 -0.43 21.27
C GLY A 76 6.20 0.92 20.56
N ILE A 77 6.75 0.93 19.34
CA ILE A 77 6.83 2.10 18.48
C ILE A 77 5.77 1.99 17.38
N MET A 78 5.05 3.09 17.14
CA MET A 78 4.08 3.21 16.06
C MET A 78 4.68 4.02 14.91
N TYR A 79 4.71 3.43 13.71
CA TYR A 79 5.19 4.05 12.48
C TYR A 79 4.01 4.39 11.58
N VAL A 80 3.93 5.63 11.12
CA VAL A 80 2.81 6.11 10.31
C VAL A 80 3.35 6.84 9.08
N SER A 81 2.96 6.37 7.89
CA SER A 81 3.15 7.16 6.67
C SER A 81 2.11 8.26 6.60
N LEU A 82 2.52 9.42 6.11
CA LEU A 82 1.70 10.61 6.03
C LEU A 82 1.50 10.98 4.55
N PRO A 83 0.54 11.87 4.24
CA PRO A 83 0.40 12.41 2.89
C PRO A 83 1.71 13.03 2.41
N PHE A 84 1.96 12.99 1.09
CA PHE A 84 3.24 13.38 0.48
C PHE A 84 4.45 12.56 0.96
N ASN A 85 4.21 11.37 1.52
CA ASN A 85 5.24 10.41 1.92
C ASN A 85 6.15 10.86 3.07
N HIS A 86 5.75 11.81 3.92
CA HIS A 86 6.43 11.96 5.21
C HIS A 86 6.19 10.73 6.09
N VAL A 87 7.05 10.48 7.08
CA VAL A 87 6.89 9.38 8.05
C VAL A 87 7.13 9.89 9.46
N ILE A 88 6.34 9.41 10.42
CA ILE A 88 6.55 9.67 11.83
C ILE A 88 6.68 8.35 12.59
N ALA A 89 7.54 8.35 13.60
CA ALA A 89 7.56 7.34 14.65
C ALA A 89 7.09 7.95 15.97
N LEU A 90 6.14 7.28 16.60
CA LEU A 90 5.55 7.69 17.88
C LEU A 90 5.76 6.57 18.90
N ASN A 91 5.92 6.92 20.17
CA ASN A 91 5.71 5.96 21.24
C ASN A 91 4.23 5.52 21.21
N ALA A 92 3.95 4.23 20.96
CA ALA A 92 2.58 3.76 20.72
C ALA A 92 1.66 3.95 21.94
N LYS A 93 2.23 3.99 23.16
CA LYS A 93 1.48 4.15 24.41
C LYS A 93 1.13 5.62 24.68
N THR A 94 2.02 6.55 24.37
CA THR A 94 1.88 7.96 24.78
C THR A 94 1.57 8.92 23.64
N GLY A 95 1.78 8.50 22.39
CA GLY A 95 1.68 9.38 21.21
C GLY A 95 2.83 10.38 21.08
N LYS A 96 3.85 10.32 21.95
CA LYS A 96 5.03 11.20 21.88
C LYS A 96 5.85 10.87 20.63
N GLU A 97 6.13 11.88 19.82
CA GLU A 97 7.02 11.74 18.67
C GLU A 97 8.44 11.38 19.09
N ILE A 98 9.01 10.39 18.40
CA ILE A 98 10.38 9.91 18.56
C ILE A 98 11.24 10.54 17.47
N TRP A 99 10.81 10.40 16.22
CA TRP A 99 11.46 10.99 15.05
C TRP A 99 10.44 11.23 13.93
N ARG A 100 10.84 12.08 12.98
CA ARG A 100 10.09 12.37 11.76
C ARG A 100 11.04 12.38 10.57
N TYR A 101 10.61 11.74 9.50
CA TYR A 101 11.21 11.83 8.18
C TYR A 101 10.38 12.75 7.30
N GLU A 102 11.03 13.74 6.71
CA GLU A 102 10.42 14.61 5.72
C GLU A 102 10.86 14.22 4.31
N HIS A 103 9.87 13.91 3.47
CA HIS A 103 10.12 13.52 2.11
C HIS A 103 10.28 14.75 1.22
N ASP A 104 11.46 14.86 0.60
CA ASP A 104 11.76 15.86 -0.43
C ASP A 104 11.17 15.40 -1.77
N ARG A 105 9.86 15.63 -1.95
CA ARG A 105 9.11 15.20 -3.14
C ARG A 105 9.57 15.99 -4.37
N ASN A 106 9.79 15.29 -5.49
CA ASN A 106 10.05 15.96 -6.77
C ASN A 106 8.84 16.85 -7.17
N PRO A 107 8.99 18.18 -7.23
CA PRO A 107 7.87 19.09 -7.52
C PRO A 107 7.32 18.91 -8.94
N GLU A 108 8.18 18.54 -9.89
CA GLU A 108 7.82 18.32 -11.30
C GLU A 108 7.08 17.01 -11.53
N TRP A 109 7.09 16.12 -10.55
CA TRP A 109 6.40 14.84 -10.65
C TRP A 109 4.91 15.01 -10.34
N LYS A 110 4.05 14.78 -11.33
CA LYS A 110 2.59 14.88 -11.12
C LYS A 110 2.04 13.64 -10.46
N MET A 111 1.19 13.84 -9.46
CA MET A 111 0.45 12.77 -8.79
C MET A 111 -0.85 12.50 -9.55
N CYS A 112 -1.15 11.23 -9.86
CA CYS A 112 -2.43 10.88 -10.47
C CYS A 112 -3.62 11.12 -9.52
N CYS A 113 -3.44 10.73 -8.25
CA CYS A 113 -4.54 10.30 -7.39
C CYS A 113 -4.46 10.94 -6.00
N GLY A 114 -3.83 12.11 -5.92
CA GLY A 114 -3.60 12.85 -4.69
C GLY A 114 -2.40 12.32 -3.87
N PRO A 115 -2.16 12.91 -2.69
CA PRO A 115 -0.93 12.72 -1.92
C PRO A 115 -0.98 11.51 -0.98
N SER A 116 -2.05 10.71 -1.01
CA SER A 116 -2.25 9.62 -0.05
C SER A 116 -1.26 8.48 -0.25
N ASN A 117 -0.85 7.90 0.88
CA ASN A 117 -0.04 6.68 0.94
C ASN A 117 -0.65 5.71 1.97
N ARG A 118 -0.66 4.41 1.66
CA ARG A 118 -1.38 3.39 2.42
C ARG A 118 -0.59 2.75 3.55
N GLY A 119 0.71 2.97 3.61
CA GLY A 119 1.51 2.47 4.73
C GLY A 119 2.96 2.17 4.37
N LEU A 120 3.60 1.51 5.33
CA LEU A 120 5.00 1.12 5.29
C LEU A 120 5.09 -0.42 5.29
N ALA A 121 6.30 -0.94 5.13
CA ALA A 121 6.65 -2.30 5.52
C ALA A 121 7.84 -2.29 6.47
N ILE A 122 7.91 -3.26 7.39
CA ILE A 122 9.03 -3.46 8.31
C ILE A 122 9.80 -4.72 7.92
N SER A 123 11.13 -4.66 7.96
CA SER A 123 11.98 -5.86 7.99
C SER A 123 13.29 -5.57 8.70
N GLY A 124 13.52 -6.26 9.82
CA GLY A 124 14.68 -5.99 10.68
C GLY A 124 14.70 -4.53 11.13
N GLU A 125 15.81 -3.83 10.90
CA GLU A 125 15.98 -2.43 11.28
C GLU A 125 15.54 -1.42 10.19
N GLN A 126 14.76 -1.87 9.19
CA GLN A 126 14.38 -1.05 8.04
C GLN A 126 12.86 -0.85 7.92
N LEU A 127 12.48 0.35 7.50
CA LEU A 127 11.14 0.69 7.02
C LEU A 127 11.18 0.94 5.52
N PHE A 128 10.23 0.37 4.77
CA PHE A 128 10.12 0.57 3.33
C PHE A 128 8.86 1.33 2.97
N MET A 129 8.97 2.25 2.02
CA MET A 129 7.88 3.07 1.53
C MET A 129 8.02 3.31 0.04
N GLY A 130 6.94 3.03 -0.71
CA GLY A 130 6.80 3.56 -2.06
C GLY A 130 6.19 4.96 -2.03
N THR A 131 6.60 5.82 -2.96
CA THR A 131 6.24 7.24 -2.95
C THR A 131 5.39 7.67 -4.13
N VAL A 132 4.60 8.72 -3.94
CA VAL A 132 3.76 9.32 -4.98
C VAL A 132 4.57 9.96 -6.11
N ASP A 133 5.88 10.10 -5.94
CA ASP A 133 6.85 10.51 -6.98
C ASP A 133 7.70 9.35 -7.54
N ALA A 134 7.15 8.13 -7.47
CA ALA A 134 7.72 6.90 -8.05
C ALA A 134 9.12 6.54 -7.56
N ARG A 135 9.35 6.71 -6.27
CA ARG A 135 10.53 6.22 -5.58
C ARG A 135 10.20 5.10 -4.62
N LEU A 136 11.20 4.27 -4.35
CA LEU A 136 11.19 3.32 -3.26
C LEU A 136 12.28 3.74 -2.29
N ILE A 137 11.90 3.89 -1.02
CA ILE A 137 12.78 4.39 0.02
C ILE A 137 12.88 3.36 1.13
N SER A 138 14.11 3.15 1.62
CA SER A 138 14.37 2.49 2.89
C SER A 138 14.85 3.50 3.93
N LEU A 139 14.26 3.44 5.13
CA LEU A 139 14.64 4.25 6.29
C LEU A 139 15.09 3.35 7.44
N ASN A 140 16.03 3.82 8.24
CA ASN A 140 16.36 3.20 9.51
C ASN A 140 15.18 3.34 10.48
N ILE A 141 14.71 2.23 11.04
CA ILE A 141 13.52 2.18 11.89
C ILE A 141 13.68 2.95 13.22
N LYS A 142 14.91 3.13 13.69
CA LYS A 142 15.24 3.80 14.96
C LYS A 142 15.44 5.30 14.80
N THR A 143 15.99 5.75 13.67
CA THR A 143 16.37 7.17 13.45
C THR A 143 15.51 7.88 12.42
N GLY A 144 14.85 7.15 11.51
CA GLY A 144 14.17 7.72 10.35
C GLY A 144 15.10 8.16 9.23
N GLU A 145 16.41 7.94 9.37
CA GLU A 145 17.40 8.30 8.35
C GLU A 145 17.30 7.38 7.14
N LYS A 146 17.46 7.97 5.95
CA LYS A 146 17.43 7.26 4.68
C LYS A 146 18.65 6.33 4.56
N ILE A 147 18.39 5.04 4.33
CA ILE A 147 19.41 4.03 4.04
C ILE A 147 19.68 4.02 2.54
N TRP A 148 18.62 3.98 1.74
CA TRP A 148 18.68 4.11 0.28
C TRP A 148 17.37 4.68 -0.27
N ASP A 149 17.45 5.23 -1.47
CA ASP A 149 16.34 5.89 -2.18
C ASP A 149 16.60 5.77 -3.68
N ILE A 150 15.68 5.11 -4.37
CA ILE A 150 15.80 4.80 -5.79
C ILE A 150 14.55 5.24 -6.54
N ASN A 151 14.71 5.63 -7.79
CA ASN A 151 13.58 5.72 -8.71
C ASN A 151 13.17 4.30 -9.13
N VAL A 152 11.87 4.01 -9.16
CA VAL A 152 11.36 2.73 -9.71
C VAL A 152 11.01 2.83 -11.20
N VAL A 153 11.14 4.03 -11.77
CA VAL A 153 10.98 4.32 -13.20
C VAL A 153 12.01 5.38 -13.60
N ASP A 154 12.65 5.20 -14.76
CA ASP A 154 13.81 6.00 -15.15
C ASP A 154 13.48 7.42 -15.66
N ASN A 155 12.25 7.65 -16.13
CA ASN A 155 11.85 8.90 -16.77
C ASN A 155 10.54 9.44 -16.20
N LEU A 156 10.37 10.77 -16.26
CA LEU A 156 9.07 11.43 -16.14
C LEU A 156 8.13 10.80 -17.17
N VAL A 157 7.15 10.04 -16.70
CA VAL A 157 6.15 9.44 -17.57
C VAL A 157 5.28 10.56 -18.12
N ALA A 158 5.01 10.54 -19.44
CA ALA A 158 4.16 11.52 -20.08
C ALA A 158 2.79 11.57 -19.36
N THR A 159 2.52 12.72 -18.75
CA THR A 159 1.29 12.96 -17.99
C THR A 159 0.26 13.62 -18.88
N GLU A 160 -1.00 13.21 -18.79
CA GLU A 160 -2.12 13.83 -19.47
C GLU A 160 -3.12 14.49 -18.51
N SER A 161 -3.88 15.45 -19.04
CA SER A 161 -5.03 16.09 -18.38
C SER A 161 -6.16 16.25 -19.38
N ALA A 162 -7.40 16.50 -18.94
CA ALA A 162 -8.56 16.67 -19.83
C ALA A 162 -8.37 17.69 -20.99
N THR A 163 -7.41 18.60 -20.86
CA THR A 163 -7.01 19.56 -21.90
C THR A 163 -6.25 18.93 -23.08
N SER A 164 -5.68 17.72 -22.93
CA SER A 164 -4.99 17.00 -24.01
C SER A 164 -5.94 16.16 -24.89
N LEU A 165 -7.24 16.12 -24.57
CA LEU A 165 -8.22 15.38 -25.37
C LEU A 165 -8.50 16.05 -26.72
N ASN A 166 -8.52 15.23 -27.78
CA ASN A 166 -8.91 15.66 -29.13
C ASN A 166 -10.32 16.26 -29.14
N ASP A 167 -10.57 17.21 -30.05
CA ASP A 167 -11.87 17.91 -30.17
C ASP A 167 -13.07 16.99 -30.38
N VAL A 168 -12.83 15.80 -30.91
CA VAL A 168 -13.83 14.76 -31.19
C VAL A 168 -13.97 13.71 -30.08
N ASP A 169 -13.22 13.83 -28.97
CA ASP A 169 -13.35 12.91 -27.86
C ASP A 169 -14.70 13.11 -27.15
N PRO A 170 -15.53 12.06 -26.98
CA PRO A 170 -16.85 12.17 -26.35
C PRO A 170 -16.81 12.62 -24.88
N ASN A 171 -15.63 12.70 -24.26
CA ASN A 171 -15.44 13.14 -22.88
C ASN A 171 -14.92 14.58 -22.75
N LYS A 172 -14.61 15.27 -23.86
CA LYS A 172 -14.10 16.67 -23.85
C LYS A 172 -15.07 17.67 -23.21
N GLY A 173 -16.38 17.37 -23.22
CA GLY A 173 -17.42 18.20 -22.62
C GLY A 173 -17.89 17.75 -21.22
N LYS A 174 -17.30 16.71 -20.62
CA LYS A 174 -17.70 16.21 -19.29
C LYS A 174 -16.85 16.86 -18.19
N LEU A 175 -17.38 16.98 -16.97
CA LEU A 175 -16.55 17.27 -15.80
C LEU A 175 -15.72 16.03 -15.51
N VAL A 176 -14.42 16.14 -15.77
CA VAL A 176 -13.48 15.05 -15.58
C VAL A 176 -12.35 15.49 -14.66
N SER A 177 -12.08 14.69 -13.63
CA SER A 177 -10.91 14.85 -12.75
C SER A 177 -9.97 13.65 -12.88
N GLY A 178 -8.67 13.87 -12.65
CA GLY A 178 -7.64 12.83 -12.78
C GLY A 178 -6.64 13.10 -13.93
N GLY A 179 -5.60 12.28 -13.98
CA GLY A 179 -4.53 12.37 -14.98
C GLY A 179 -3.55 11.20 -14.82
N THR A 180 -2.74 10.95 -15.84
CA THR A 180 -1.68 9.95 -15.73
C THR A 180 -0.53 10.50 -14.89
N GLY A 181 -0.01 9.66 -14.00
CA GLY A 181 1.08 10.03 -13.10
C GLY A 181 1.54 8.79 -12.35
N VAL A 182 2.77 8.37 -12.56
CA VAL A 182 3.25 7.11 -11.98
C VAL A 182 3.66 7.34 -10.55
N GLY A 183 3.15 6.56 -9.62
CA GLY A 183 3.58 6.62 -8.24
C GLY A 183 3.39 5.28 -7.57
N ILE A 184 3.66 5.22 -6.27
CA ILE A 184 3.38 4.07 -5.44
C ILE A 184 2.57 4.55 -4.24
N SER A 185 1.30 4.14 -4.20
CA SER A 185 0.40 4.47 -3.09
C SER A 185 0.17 3.29 -2.15
N MET A 186 0.50 2.06 -2.56
CA MET A 186 0.36 0.87 -1.72
C MET A 186 1.36 0.87 -0.56
N ALA A 187 1.02 0.16 0.51
CA ALA A 187 2.02 -0.26 1.48
C ALA A 187 2.84 -1.40 0.84
N PRO A 188 4.18 -1.34 0.88
CA PRO A 188 4.99 -2.46 0.39
C PRO A 188 4.72 -3.74 1.19
N VAL A 189 5.12 -4.89 0.65
CA VAL A 189 5.26 -6.13 1.43
C VAL A 189 6.71 -6.59 1.38
N VAL A 190 7.23 -7.13 2.48
CA VAL A 190 8.56 -7.73 2.51
C VAL A 190 8.45 -9.24 2.61
N TYR A 191 9.14 -9.96 1.73
CA TYR A 191 9.20 -11.41 1.73
C TYR A 191 10.57 -11.90 1.24
N GLN A 192 11.22 -12.78 2.01
CA GLN A 192 12.51 -13.38 1.65
C GLN A 192 13.56 -12.38 1.13
N ASN A 193 13.84 -11.34 1.93
CA ASN A 193 14.77 -10.25 1.62
C ASN A 193 14.41 -9.41 0.37
N LYS A 194 13.13 -9.43 -0.03
CA LYS A 194 12.62 -8.62 -1.13
C LYS A 194 11.54 -7.70 -0.63
N VAL A 195 11.65 -6.42 -0.93
CA VAL A 195 10.53 -5.49 -0.82
C VAL A 195 9.80 -5.47 -2.15
N ILE A 196 8.50 -5.71 -2.11
CA ILE A 196 7.64 -5.83 -3.28
C ILE A 196 6.70 -4.63 -3.30
N VAL A 197 6.67 -3.95 -4.45
CA VAL A 197 5.83 -2.79 -4.71
C VAL A 197 5.22 -2.88 -6.10
N GLY A 198 4.04 -2.30 -6.24
CA GLY A 198 3.39 -2.08 -7.52
C GLY A 198 3.01 -0.62 -7.66
N ILE A 199 2.77 -0.22 -8.92
CA ILE A 199 2.57 1.18 -9.27
C ILE A 199 1.09 1.55 -9.35
N THR A 200 0.83 2.83 -9.13
CA THR A 200 -0.46 3.51 -9.29
C THR A 200 -0.37 4.52 -10.42
N GLY A 201 -1.51 4.82 -11.05
CA GLY A 201 -1.65 5.98 -11.93
C GLY A 201 -1.09 5.79 -13.33
N VAL A 202 -0.82 4.54 -13.69
CA VAL A 202 -0.62 4.13 -15.07
C VAL A 202 -1.91 3.59 -15.65
N GLY A 203 -2.19 3.95 -16.89
CA GLY A 203 -3.52 3.80 -17.48
C GLY A 203 -4.38 5.01 -17.21
N TYR A 204 -5.42 5.14 -18.01
CA TYR A 204 -6.23 6.35 -18.04
C TYR A 204 -7.24 6.34 -16.89
N GLY A 205 -7.08 7.25 -15.93
CA GLY A 205 -7.90 7.37 -14.74
C GLY A 205 -8.71 8.67 -14.73
N LEU A 206 -9.54 8.88 -15.74
CA LEU A 206 -10.45 10.01 -15.79
C LEU A 206 -11.73 9.67 -15.00
N HIS A 207 -11.92 10.33 -13.87
CA HIS A 207 -13.14 10.25 -13.08
C HIS A 207 -14.19 11.12 -13.73
N VAL A 208 -15.22 10.49 -14.31
CA VAL A 208 -16.42 11.22 -14.73
C VAL A 208 -17.27 11.45 -13.49
N GLU A 209 -17.39 12.70 -13.05
CA GLU A 209 -18.31 13.02 -11.97
C GLU A 209 -19.74 12.67 -12.43
N GLY A 210 -20.48 11.94 -11.57
CA GLY A 210 -21.89 11.69 -11.82
C GLY A 210 -22.64 13.02 -11.91
N ALA A 211 -23.68 13.08 -12.73
CA ALA A 211 -24.47 14.31 -12.91
C ALA A 211 -25.23 14.77 -11.65
N GLU A 212 -25.15 14.03 -10.54
CA GLU A 212 -25.79 14.34 -9.27
C GLU A 212 -24.83 15.10 -8.35
N LYS A 213 -25.27 16.29 -7.92
CA LYS A 213 -24.52 17.27 -7.13
C LYS A 213 -24.02 16.76 -5.77
N ASP A 214 -24.58 15.64 -5.28
CA ASP A 214 -24.29 15.02 -3.97
C ASP A 214 -23.85 13.55 -4.07
N ALA A 215 -23.61 13.02 -5.28
CA ALA A 215 -23.10 11.66 -5.42
C ALA A 215 -21.66 11.58 -4.90
N PRO A 216 -21.29 10.58 -4.08
CA PRO A 216 -19.89 10.32 -3.76
C PRO A 216 -19.14 10.13 -5.08
N LEU A 217 -17.92 10.71 -5.19
CA LEU A 217 -17.05 10.71 -6.37
C LEU A 217 -17.49 9.67 -7.43
N GLY A 218 -18.10 10.19 -8.51
CA GLY A 218 -18.77 9.42 -9.55
C GLY A 218 -17.95 8.24 -10.07
N ALA A 219 -18.66 7.25 -10.60
CA ALA A 219 -18.09 6.01 -11.12
C ALA A 219 -16.77 6.25 -11.87
N VAL A 220 -15.73 5.53 -11.46
CA VAL A 220 -14.44 5.54 -12.14
C VAL A 220 -14.64 4.81 -13.47
N VAL A 221 -14.79 5.56 -14.55
CA VAL A 221 -14.77 5.01 -15.90
C VAL A 221 -13.35 5.23 -16.41
N GLY A 222 -12.55 4.15 -16.43
CA GLY A 222 -11.35 4.13 -17.25
C GLY A 222 -11.79 4.38 -18.69
N VAL A 223 -11.44 5.54 -19.22
CA VAL A 223 -11.71 5.92 -20.61
C VAL A 223 -10.44 5.59 -21.40
N THR A 224 -10.54 5.19 -22.65
CA THR A 224 -9.35 4.83 -23.44
C THR A 224 -8.43 6.03 -23.68
N GLY A 225 -7.14 5.91 -23.37
CA GLY A 225 -6.12 6.93 -23.67
C GLY A 225 -4.89 6.34 -24.37
N ASN A 226 -4.15 7.19 -25.10
CA ASN A 226 -2.91 6.81 -25.81
C ASN A 226 -1.64 7.10 -24.99
N PHE A 227 -1.75 7.15 -23.67
CA PHE A 227 -0.71 7.69 -22.80
C PHE A 227 -0.60 6.88 -21.51
N GLY A 228 0.60 6.84 -20.94
CA GLY A 228 0.95 5.99 -19.80
C GLY A 228 1.80 4.80 -20.20
N ARG A 229 1.71 3.73 -19.43
CA ARG A 229 2.47 2.48 -19.59
C ARG A 229 1.71 1.32 -18.95
N PRO A 230 2.10 0.06 -19.19
CA PRO A 230 1.63 -1.05 -18.37
C PRO A 230 1.98 -0.85 -16.89
N GLY A 231 1.06 -1.30 -16.04
CA GLY A 231 1.30 -1.58 -14.63
C GLY A 231 2.41 -2.59 -14.45
N PHE A 232 3.02 -2.56 -13.28
CA PHE A 232 3.85 -3.67 -12.85
C PHE A 232 3.73 -3.90 -11.35
N LEU A 233 4.09 -5.11 -10.97
CA LEU A 233 4.58 -5.46 -9.65
C LEU A 233 6.07 -5.77 -9.77
N ALA A 234 6.91 -5.29 -8.85
CA ALA A 234 8.34 -5.51 -8.88
C ALA A 234 8.90 -5.80 -7.49
N ALA A 235 9.99 -6.56 -7.45
CA ALA A 235 10.73 -6.86 -6.24
C ALA A 235 12.12 -6.25 -6.29
N TYR A 236 12.53 -5.71 -5.15
CA TYR A 236 13.84 -5.10 -4.96
C TYR A 236 14.51 -5.73 -3.75
N ASP A 237 15.82 -5.90 -3.81
CA ASP A 237 16.62 -6.37 -2.68
C ASP A 237 16.56 -5.36 -1.54
N ILE A 238 16.24 -5.82 -0.32
CA ILE A 238 16.01 -4.93 0.83
C ILE A 238 17.28 -4.20 1.30
N TYR A 239 18.47 -4.67 0.92
CA TYR A 239 19.74 -4.10 1.38
C TYR A 239 20.28 -3.04 0.42
N SER A 240 20.15 -3.30 -0.88
CA SER A 240 20.74 -2.47 -1.93
C SER A 240 19.73 -1.62 -2.70
N GLY A 241 18.44 -1.95 -2.63
CA GLY A 241 17.42 -1.38 -3.51
C GLY A 241 17.54 -1.87 -4.96
N LYS A 242 18.43 -2.83 -5.27
CA LYS A 242 18.56 -3.34 -6.64
C LYS A 242 17.30 -4.11 -7.04
N GLN A 243 16.74 -3.80 -8.21
CA GLN A 243 15.64 -4.57 -8.79
C GLN A 243 16.07 -6.02 -9.03
N ILE A 244 15.27 -6.96 -8.55
CA ILE A 244 15.46 -8.40 -8.71
C ILE A 244 14.62 -8.90 -9.88
N TRP A 245 13.34 -8.54 -9.91
CA TRP A 245 12.42 -8.90 -10.98
C TRP A 245 11.32 -7.86 -11.10
N GLN A 246 10.68 -7.84 -12.26
CA GLN A 246 9.46 -7.10 -12.54
C GLN A 246 8.50 -8.00 -13.30
N PHE A 247 7.23 -7.92 -12.93
CA PHE A 247 6.11 -8.53 -13.61
C PHE A 247 5.24 -7.40 -14.17
N ASP A 248 5.26 -7.22 -15.48
CA ASP A 248 4.35 -6.28 -16.15
C ASP A 248 2.95 -6.89 -16.18
N THR A 249 1.95 -6.11 -15.79
CA THR A 249 0.56 -6.59 -15.68
C THR A 249 -0.09 -6.81 -17.04
N ILE A 250 0.50 -6.25 -18.09
CA ILE A 250 0.11 -6.43 -19.48
C ILE A 250 1.36 -6.82 -20.26
N ARG A 251 1.24 -7.91 -21.02
CA ARG A 251 2.34 -8.41 -21.85
C ARG A 251 2.49 -7.53 -23.10
N ASN A 252 3.68 -7.50 -23.69
CA ASN A 252 3.89 -6.82 -24.97
C ASN A 252 3.35 -7.65 -26.16
N GLU A 253 3.29 -8.97 -26.00
CA GLU A 253 2.82 -9.92 -27.01
C GLU A 253 1.75 -10.84 -26.40
N GLY A 254 0.72 -11.17 -27.17
CA GLY A 254 -0.41 -11.98 -26.70
C GLY A 254 -1.24 -11.30 -25.61
N TRP A 255 -1.22 -9.96 -25.57
CA TRP A 255 -1.95 -9.15 -24.59
C TRP A 255 -3.46 -9.23 -24.76
N GLU A 256 -3.91 -9.58 -25.97
CA GLU A 256 -5.29 -9.83 -26.33
C GLU A 256 -5.87 -11.09 -25.64
N GLY A 257 -4.98 -11.93 -25.09
CA GLY A 257 -5.32 -13.16 -24.41
C GLY A 257 -5.94 -14.21 -25.33
N GLU A 258 -6.53 -15.24 -24.72
CA GLU A 258 -7.29 -16.23 -25.48
C GLU A 258 -8.65 -15.64 -25.86
N MET A 259 -8.94 -15.63 -27.17
CA MET A 259 -10.20 -15.18 -27.75
C MET A 259 -11.29 -16.23 -27.52
N ASN A 260 -11.70 -16.38 -26.25
CA ASN A 260 -12.69 -17.33 -25.78
C ASN A 260 -13.81 -16.61 -25.00
N ASN A 261 -15.03 -17.14 -25.12
CA ASN A 261 -16.24 -16.62 -24.47
C ASN A 261 -16.45 -17.25 -23.09
N TYR A 262 -15.52 -18.09 -22.65
CA TYR A 262 -15.60 -18.82 -21.39
C TYR A 262 -14.27 -18.73 -20.64
N THR A 263 -14.34 -18.72 -19.31
CA THR A 263 -13.17 -18.94 -18.46
C THR A 263 -12.69 -20.40 -18.56
N GLN A 264 -11.52 -20.70 -18.00
CA GLN A 264 -11.00 -22.07 -17.91
C GLN A 264 -11.95 -23.00 -17.11
N ASP A 265 -12.71 -22.43 -16.17
CA ASP A 265 -13.70 -23.14 -15.36
C ASP A 265 -15.09 -23.23 -16.03
N GLY A 266 -15.24 -22.67 -17.25
CA GLY A 266 -16.46 -22.75 -18.05
C GLY A 266 -17.47 -21.61 -17.82
N GLU A 267 -17.12 -20.59 -17.03
CA GLU A 267 -18.00 -19.44 -16.80
C GLU A 267 -18.09 -18.55 -18.04
N SER A 268 -19.30 -18.14 -18.42
CA SER A 268 -19.51 -17.30 -19.60
C SER A 268 -18.96 -15.88 -19.37
N LEU A 269 -18.15 -15.40 -20.31
CA LEU A 269 -17.68 -14.03 -20.40
C LEU A 269 -18.65 -13.23 -21.28
N ASN A 270 -18.98 -12.01 -20.86
CA ASN A 270 -19.77 -11.08 -21.65
C ASN A 270 -18.90 -10.38 -22.71
N ARG A 271 -18.44 -11.15 -23.71
CA ARG A 271 -17.53 -10.71 -24.78
C ARG A 271 -18.18 -10.83 -26.15
N ASP A 272 -17.79 -9.95 -27.06
CA ASP A 272 -18.09 -10.08 -28.48
C ASP A 272 -16.78 -10.30 -29.24
N ILE A 273 -16.38 -11.57 -29.34
CA ILE A 273 -15.09 -11.95 -29.92
C ILE A 273 -15.00 -11.58 -31.41
N LEU A 274 -16.14 -11.50 -32.12
CA LEU A 274 -16.12 -11.11 -33.53
C LEU A 274 -15.70 -9.65 -33.65
N VAL A 275 -16.33 -8.76 -32.87
CA VAL A 275 -15.98 -7.34 -32.82
C VAL A 275 -14.55 -7.13 -32.29
N GLU A 276 -14.15 -7.86 -31.25
CA GLU A 276 -12.79 -7.79 -30.70
C GLU A 276 -11.75 -8.16 -31.77
N LYS A 277 -11.91 -9.29 -32.48
CA LYS A 277 -10.99 -9.71 -33.56
C LYS A 277 -10.89 -8.68 -34.69
N GLU A 278 -12.00 -8.08 -35.09
CA GLU A 278 -12.00 -7.03 -36.12
C GLU A 278 -11.34 -5.72 -35.66
N SER A 279 -11.36 -5.44 -34.35
CA SER A 279 -10.82 -4.21 -33.79
C SER A 279 -9.33 -4.26 -33.44
N ILE A 280 -8.75 -5.44 -33.19
CA ILE A 280 -7.33 -5.59 -32.82
C ILE A 280 -6.40 -4.86 -33.80
N SER A 281 -6.63 -5.02 -35.11
CA SER A 281 -5.79 -4.39 -36.14
C SER A 281 -5.88 -2.86 -36.14
N LYS A 282 -6.95 -2.28 -35.57
CA LYS A 282 -7.14 -0.83 -35.43
C LYS A 282 -6.38 -0.27 -34.23
N TYR A 283 -6.03 -1.11 -33.24
CA TYR A 283 -5.38 -0.71 -31.99
C TYR A 283 -4.15 -1.59 -31.68
N PRO A 284 -3.16 -1.68 -32.59
CA PRO A 284 -2.02 -2.59 -32.43
C PRO A 284 -1.15 -2.26 -31.21
N ASP A 285 -1.23 -1.03 -30.70
CA ASP A 285 -0.44 -0.52 -29.59
C ASP A 285 -1.21 -0.42 -28.26
N ALA A 286 -2.44 -0.94 -28.17
CA ALA A 286 -3.29 -0.77 -26.99
C ALA A 286 -2.62 -1.23 -25.68
N ALA A 287 -1.87 -2.33 -25.74
CA ALA A 287 -1.11 -2.84 -24.59
C ALA A 287 -0.10 -1.84 -24.02
N LYS A 288 0.49 -0.99 -24.86
CA LYS A 288 1.50 0.00 -24.41
C LYS A 288 0.92 1.04 -23.46
N PHE A 289 -0.39 1.25 -23.49
CA PHE A 289 -1.08 2.28 -22.70
C PHE A 289 -2.18 1.70 -21.82
N GLY A 290 -2.39 0.39 -21.85
CA GLY A 290 -3.54 -0.28 -21.27
C GLY A 290 -3.56 -0.38 -19.76
N GLY A 291 -2.86 0.50 -19.03
CA GLY A 291 -3.01 0.60 -17.58
C GLY A 291 -2.65 -0.66 -16.80
N GLY A 292 -3.60 -1.18 -16.01
CA GLY A 292 -3.39 -2.36 -15.18
C GLY A 292 -2.53 -2.09 -13.94
N SER A 293 -2.61 -0.89 -13.36
CA SER A 293 -1.88 -0.51 -12.13
C SER A 293 -2.02 -1.55 -11.00
N ALA A 294 -0.93 -1.96 -10.35
CA ALA A 294 -0.95 -2.89 -9.21
C ALA A 294 -0.81 -2.13 -7.88
N TRP A 295 -1.86 -1.42 -7.48
CA TRP A 295 -1.79 -0.40 -6.43
C TRP A 295 -2.31 -0.85 -5.06
N THR A 296 -2.63 -2.13 -4.89
CA THR A 296 -3.08 -2.72 -3.62
C THR A 296 -1.99 -3.59 -3.01
N THR A 297 -1.96 -3.67 -1.68
CA THR A 297 -0.98 -4.50 -0.97
C THR A 297 -1.27 -5.98 -1.24
N PRO A 298 -0.31 -6.75 -1.80
CA PRO A 298 -0.53 -8.16 -2.12
C PRO A 298 -0.52 -9.04 -0.88
N ALA A 299 -1.18 -10.19 -0.96
CA ALA A 299 -1.07 -11.27 0.01
C ALA A 299 -0.06 -12.31 -0.45
N ILE A 300 0.61 -12.98 0.49
CA ILE A 300 1.56 -14.05 0.21
C ILE A 300 1.21 -15.25 1.08
N ASP A 301 0.99 -16.39 0.43
CA ASP A 301 1.01 -17.69 1.09
C ASP A 301 2.47 -18.14 1.20
N ALA A 302 2.97 -18.20 2.42
CA ALA A 302 4.36 -18.51 2.70
C ALA A 302 4.71 -20.00 2.50
N ASP A 303 3.71 -20.89 2.57
CA ASP A 303 3.90 -22.34 2.43
C ASP A 303 4.05 -22.72 0.96
N THR A 304 3.26 -22.11 0.09
CA THR A 304 3.31 -22.35 -1.37
C THR A 304 4.20 -21.36 -2.12
N HIS A 305 4.71 -20.33 -1.44
CA HIS A 305 5.44 -19.21 -2.05
C HIS A 305 4.61 -18.46 -3.11
N THR A 306 3.28 -18.44 -2.96
CA THR A 306 2.37 -17.83 -3.92
C THR A 306 2.03 -16.40 -3.52
N LEU A 307 2.22 -15.46 -4.45
CA LEU A 307 1.83 -14.06 -4.29
C LEU A 307 0.50 -13.80 -5.02
N PHE A 308 -0.44 -13.17 -4.31
CA PHE A 308 -1.76 -12.80 -4.81
C PHE A 308 -1.89 -11.28 -4.86
N PHE A 309 -2.26 -10.74 -6.01
CA PHE A 309 -2.45 -9.30 -6.20
C PHE A 309 -3.53 -9.03 -7.25
N GLY A 310 -4.12 -7.83 -7.18
CA GLY A 310 -5.08 -7.35 -8.16
C GLY A 310 -4.47 -6.28 -9.08
N THR A 311 -4.98 -6.21 -10.30
CA THR A 311 -4.64 -5.17 -11.28
C THR A 311 -5.81 -4.19 -11.43
N GLY A 312 -5.48 -2.92 -11.65
CA GLY A 312 -6.45 -1.85 -11.89
C GLY A 312 -7.07 -1.92 -13.29
N ASN A 313 -7.80 -0.87 -13.64
CA ASN A 313 -8.43 -0.72 -14.94
C ASN A 313 -7.40 -0.62 -16.07
N PRO A 314 -7.81 -0.97 -17.30
CA PRO A 314 -7.05 -0.63 -18.49
C PRO A 314 -7.03 0.88 -18.77
#